data_AF-A0A8J8AGP6-F1
#
_entry.id   AF-A0A8J8AGP6-F1
#
_cell.length_a   1.000
_cell.length_b   1.000
_cell.length_c   1.000
_cell.angle_alpha   90.00
_cell.angle_beta   90.00
_cell.angle_gamma   90.00
#
_symmetry.space_group_name_H-M   'P 1'
#
loop_
_entity.id
_entity.type
_entity.pdbx_description
1 polymer ?
#
loop_
_entity_poly.entity_id
_entity_poly.type
_entity_poly.pdbx_seq_one_letter_code
_entity_poly.pdbx_strand_id
1 'polypeptide(L)'
;MRKRLFIFMTPDGATYSSPNEIYPDVGNFQVLGFGEGLNEEGAFEDFIKNNKWVLETQFNEVICIEVKSRIYQGKRFYLNNRSSTSSTSNRSSQR
;
A
#
# COMPACT_ATOMS: atom_id res chain seq x y z
N MET A 1 -22.07 19.69 -7.43
CA MET A 1 -20.62 19.38 -7.32
C MET A 1 -20.40 17.90 -7.58
N ARG A 2 -19.29 17.50 -8.20
CA ARG A 2 -18.99 16.09 -8.50
C ARG A 2 -18.35 15.43 -7.28
N LYS A 3 -18.76 14.21 -6.95
CA LYS A 3 -18.08 13.40 -5.92
C LYS A 3 -16.64 13.10 -6.32
N ARG A 4 -15.76 13.08 -5.33
CA ARG A 4 -14.32 12.80 -5.42
C ARG A 4 -14.06 11.42 -4.81
N LEU A 5 -13.05 10.73 -5.32
CA LEU A 5 -12.62 9.41 -4.82
C LEU A 5 -11.58 9.61 -3.72
N PHE A 6 -11.73 8.88 -2.62
CA PHE A 6 -10.79 8.86 -1.52
C PHE A 6 -10.36 7.43 -1.23
N ILE A 7 -9.12 7.29 -0.76
CA ILE A 7 -8.56 6.04 -0.24
C ILE A 7 -8.42 6.16 1.27
N PHE A 8 -8.76 5.08 1.96
CA PHE A 8 -8.69 4.97 3.40
C PHE A 8 -7.64 3.93 3.77
N MET A 9 -6.71 4.31 4.66
CA MET A 9 -5.60 3.45 5.08
C MET A 9 -5.36 3.54 6.58
N THR A 10 -4.76 2.52 7.16
CA THR A 10 -4.36 2.49 8.57
C THR A 10 -2.87 2.24 8.69
N PRO A 11 -2.16 2.80 9.69
CA PRO A 11 -0.78 2.42 10.01
C PRO A 11 -0.66 1.03 10.65
N ASP A 12 -1.77 0.42 11.07
CA ASP A 12 -1.79 -0.84 11.83
C ASP A 12 -1.54 -2.08 10.94
N GLY A 13 -1.08 -1.89 9.70
CA GLY A 13 -0.80 -2.95 8.75
C GLY A 13 0.48 -3.71 9.06
N ALA A 14 0.48 -5.01 8.75
CA ALA A 14 1.67 -5.86 8.84
C ALA A 14 1.74 -6.79 7.63
N THR A 15 2.95 -7.05 7.13
CA THR A 15 3.17 -7.97 6.00
C THR A 15 3.90 -9.23 6.45
N TYR A 16 3.38 -10.37 6.00
CA TYR A 16 4.06 -11.66 6.00
C TYR A 16 4.39 -11.99 4.55
N SER A 17 5.67 -11.99 4.21
CA SER A 17 6.18 -12.25 2.85
C SER A 17 6.16 -13.73 2.48
N SER A 18 5.99 -14.59 3.48
CA SER A 18 5.89 -16.04 3.33
C SER A 18 4.85 -16.59 4.32
N PRO A 19 4.08 -17.62 3.92
CA PRO A 19 3.06 -18.23 4.79
C PRO A 19 3.65 -18.96 6.01
N ASN A 20 4.96 -19.21 6.02
CA ASN A 20 5.63 -19.91 7.11
C ASN A 20 6.22 -18.97 8.18
N GLU A 21 6.16 -17.65 7.95
CA GLU A 21 6.66 -16.67 8.92
C GLU A 21 5.76 -16.60 10.16
N ILE A 22 6.38 -16.64 11.33
CA ILE A 22 5.66 -16.59 12.63
C ILE A 22 5.44 -15.13 13.06
N TYR A 23 6.31 -14.22 12.65
CA TYR A 23 6.26 -12.79 12.94
C TYR A 23 6.24 -12.00 11.63
N PRO A 24 5.65 -10.80 11.61
CA PRO A 24 5.61 -10.00 10.39
C PRO A 24 7.01 -9.49 10.03
N ASP A 25 7.31 -9.45 8.74
CA ASP A 25 8.58 -8.92 8.23
C ASP A 25 8.71 -7.41 8.45
N VAL A 26 7.58 -6.71 8.27
CA VAL A 26 7.55 -5.25 8.28
C VAL A 26 6.14 -4.72 8.60
N GLY A 27 6.08 -3.64 9.37
CA GLY A 27 4.87 -2.82 9.53
C GLY A 27 4.66 -1.91 8.31
N ASN A 28 3.42 -1.71 7.90
CA ASN A 28 3.10 -0.90 6.72
C ASN A 28 1.77 -0.16 6.84
N PHE A 29 1.54 0.78 5.92
CA PHE A 29 0.20 1.30 5.72
C PHE A 29 -0.62 0.29 4.94
N GLN A 30 -1.73 -0.17 5.53
CA GLN A 30 -2.68 -1.05 4.87
C GLN A 30 -3.81 -0.22 4.28
N VAL A 31 -4.10 -0.43 2.99
CA VAL A 31 -5.31 0.13 2.36
C VAL A 31 -6.52 -0.67 2.85
N LEU A 32 -7.44 0.02 3.51
CA LEU A 32 -8.69 -0.55 4.01
C LEU A 32 -9.79 -0.54 2.94
N GLY A 33 -9.76 0.46 2.06
CA GLY A 33 -10.72 0.57 0.97
C GLY A 33 -10.80 1.97 0.40
N PHE A 34 -11.92 2.23 -0.26
CA PHE A 34 -12.20 3.49 -0.95
C PHE A 34 -13.61 3.97 -0.59
N GLY A 35 -13.85 5.27 -0.76
CA GLY A 35 -15.15 5.89 -0.63
C GLY A 35 -15.29 7.13 -1.53
N GLU A 36 -16.52 7.50 -1.88
CA GLU A 36 -16.81 8.66 -2.70
C GLU A 36 -17.68 9.72 -2.00
N GLY A 37 -17.16 10.95 -1.93
CA GLY A 37 -17.80 12.05 -1.22
C GLY A 37 -17.61 13.41 -1.89
N LEU A 38 -18.43 14.39 -1.52
CA LEU A 38 -18.15 15.79 -1.88
C LEU A 38 -16.94 16.32 -1.10
N ASN A 39 -16.69 15.75 0.07
CA ASN A 39 -15.60 15.98 1.03
C ASN A 39 -15.20 14.67 1.71
N GLU A 40 -14.22 14.78 2.59
CA GLU A 40 -13.60 13.73 3.36
C GLU A 40 -14.63 13.02 4.26
N GLU A 41 -15.51 13.77 4.92
CA GLU A 41 -16.56 13.22 5.79
C GLU A 41 -17.56 12.37 5.00
N GLY A 42 -18.09 12.91 3.90
CA GLY A 42 -19.04 12.17 3.06
C GLY A 42 -18.40 10.95 2.40
N ALA A 43 -17.10 10.98 2.12
CA ALA A 43 -16.37 9.84 1.62
C ALA A 43 -16.14 8.78 2.71
N PHE A 44 -15.91 9.21 3.96
CA PHE A 44 -15.74 8.32 5.10
C PHE A 44 -17.04 7.57 5.42
N GLU A 45 -18.19 8.26 5.39
CA GLU A 45 -19.51 7.63 5.55
C GLU A 45 -19.76 6.55 4.48
N ASP A 46 -19.44 6.86 3.21
CA ASP A 46 -19.54 5.93 2.09
C ASP A 46 -18.58 4.73 2.28
N PHE A 47 -17.33 4.97 2.68
CA PHE A 47 -16.34 3.95 2.98
C PHE A 47 -16.80 2.99 4.08
N ILE A 48 -17.24 3.50 5.23
CA ILE A 48 -17.70 2.67 6.36
C ILE A 48 -18.95 1.88 6.00
N LYS A 49 -19.89 2.48 5.27
CA LYS A 49 -21.10 1.79 4.80
C LYS A 49 -20.77 0.54 3.98
N ASN A 50 -19.74 0.63 3.12
CA ASN A 50 -19.32 -0.45 2.23
C ASN A 50 -18.28 -1.40 2.86
N ASN A 51 -17.62 -0.99 3.95
CA ASN A 51 -16.54 -1.74 4.61
C ASN A 51 -16.81 -1.88 6.11
N LYS A 52 -18.00 -2.35 6.50
CA LYS A 52 -18.42 -2.44 7.91
C LYS A 52 -17.45 -3.24 8.79
N TRP A 53 -16.77 -4.22 8.22
CA TRP A 53 -15.76 -5.04 8.88
C TRP A 53 -14.65 -4.20 9.55
N VAL A 54 -14.37 -2.99 9.04
CA VAL A 54 -13.38 -2.08 9.64
C VAL A 54 -13.75 -1.73 11.08
N LEU A 55 -15.04 -1.59 11.39
CA LEU A 55 -15.54 -1.31 12.74
C LEU A 55 -15.42 -2.50 13.69
N GLU A 56 -15.17 -3.71 13.17
CA GLU A 56 -14.99 -4.93 13.95
C GLU A 56 -13.52 -5.17 14.30
N THR A 57 -12.61 -4.37 13.73
CA THR A 57 -11.17 -4.44 14.00
C THR A 57 -10.78 -3.65 15.25
N GLN A 58 -9.53 -3.81 15.68
CA GLN A 58 -8.93 -2.98 16.74
C GLN A 58 -8.09 -1.82 16.17
N PHE A 59 -8.32 -1.42 14.91
CA PHE A 59 -7.58 -0.29 14.35
C PHE A 59 -7.89 0.99 15.11
N ASN A 60 -6.84 1.73 15.46
CA ASN A 60 -6.99 2.95 16.26
C ASN A 60 -7.30 4.18 15.41
N GLU A 61 -6.82 4.19 14.16
CA GLU A 61 -6.99 5.31 13.24
C GLU A 61 -7.12 4.89 11.78
N VAL A 62 -7.80 5.76 11.01
CA VAL A 62 -7.92 5.67 9.56
C VAL A 62 -7.54 7.01 8.95
N ILE A 63 -6.58 6.98 8.04
CA ILE A 63 -6.10 8.11 7.26
C ILE A 63 -6.90 8.18 5.95
N CYS A 64 -7.45 9.34 5.64
CA CYS A 64 -8.20 9.64 4.42
C CYS A 64 -7.36 10.47 3.45
N ILE A 65 -7.24 10.03 2.20
CA ILE A 65 -6.47 10.73 1.16
C ILE A 65 -7.30 10.83 -0.12
N GLU A 66 -7.42 12.03 -0.70
CA GLU A 66 -8.07 12.19 -2.00
C GLU A 66 -7.21 11.61 -3.13
N VAL A 67 -7.82 10.74 -3.94
CA VAL A 67 -7.19 10.12 -5.10
C VAL A 67 -7.29 11.07 -6.31
N LYS A 68 -6.28 11.93 -6.47
CA LYS A 68 -6.18 12.85 -7.63
C LYS A 68 -5.91 12.11 -8.95
N SER A 69 -5.24 10.96 -8.90
CA SER A 69 -4.96 10.09 -10.05
C SER A 69 -5.06 8.64 -9.61
N ARG A 70 -5.68 7.79 -10.42
CA ARG A 70 -5.98 6.41 -10.01
C ARG A 70 -4.69 5.57 -9.95
N ILE A 71 -4.58 4.72 -8.94
CA ILE A 71 -3.35 3.95 -8.64
C ILE A 71 -2.88 3.09 -9.82
N TYR A 72 -3.79 2.57 -10.65
CA TYR A 72 -3.44 1.76 -11.83
C TYR A 72 -2.88 2.57 -13.01
N GLN A 73 -2.86 3.90 -12.93
CA GLN A 73 -2.20 4.76 -13.91
C GLN A 73 -0.71 4.97 -13.59
N GLY A 74 -0.20 4.31 -12.53
CA GLY A 74 1.20 4.38 -12.12
C GLY A 74 2.13 3.43 -12.88
N LYS A 75 3.42 3.50 -12.54
CA LYS A 75 4.47 2.61 -13.03
C LYS A 75 4.70 1.47 -12.03
N ARG A 76 4.79 0.24 -12.53
CA ARG A 76 5.16 -0.94 -11.72
C ARG A 76 6.67 -1.17 -11.77
N PHE A 77 7.24 -1.60 -10.65
CA PHE A 77 8.62 -2.04 -10.52
C PHE A 77 8.65 -3.46 -9.99
N TYR A 78 9.55 -4.29 -10.51
CA TYR A 78 9.73 -5.68 -10.08
C TYR A 78 11.08 -5.81 -9.39
N LEU A 79 11.12 -6.41 -8.20
CA LEU A 79 12.33 -6.50 -7.38
C LEU A 79 13.30 -7.62 -7.82
N ASN A 80 12.81 -8.61 -8.57
CA ASN A 80 13.57 -9.82 -8.92
C ASN A 80 14.71 -9.61 -9.95
N ASN A 81 14.88 -8.41 -10.50
CA ASN A 81 15.89 -8.11 -11.54
C ASN A 81 17.17 -7.43 -11.00
N ARG A 82 17.42 -7.43 -9.69
CA ARG A 82 18.56 -6.70 -9.10
C ARG A 82 19.82 -7.56 -8.86
N SER A 83 19.83 -8.84 -9.22
CA SER A 83 20.90 -9.78 -8.84
C SER A 83 21.87 -10.19 -9.96
N SER A 84 21.98 -9.47 -11.09
CA SER A 84 22.89 -9.86 -12.19
C SER A 84 23.79 -8.73 -12.72
N THR A 85 24.42 -7.94 -11.84
CA THR A 85 25.58 -7.12 -12.24
C THR A 85 26.54 -6.90 -11.07
N SER A 86 27.32 -7.92 -10.72
CA SER A 86 28.65 -7.72 -10.11
C SER A 86 29.50 -8.99 -10.19
N SER A 87 30.33 -9.09 -11.24
CA SER A 87 31.74 -9.51 -11.17
C SER A 87 32.26 -9.91 -12.56
N THR A 88 32.88 -8.95 -13.25
CA THR A 88 34.02 -9.28 -14.13
C THR A 88 35.13 -8.32 -13.77
N SER A 89 35.88 -8.66 -12.72
CA SER A 89 37.19 -8.07 -12.48
C SER A 89 38.15 -8.69 -13.48
N ASN A 90 38.50 -7.93 -14.52
CA ASN A 90 39.63 -8.24 -15.39
C ASN A 90 40.90 -8.31 -14.54
N ARG A 91 41.41 -9.52 -14.28
CA ARG A 91 42.80 -9.71 -13.87
C ARG A 91 43.68 -9.59 -15.11
N SER A 92 44.16 -8.38 -15.39
CA SER A 92 45.36 -8.20 -16.20
C SER A 92 46.58 -8.67 -15.39
N SER A 93 47.03 -9.90 -15.63
CA SER A 93 48.39 -10.31 -15.28
C SER A 93 49.28 -10.04 -16.50
N GLN A 94 49.92 -8.88 -16.51
CA GLN A 94 51.15 -8.69 -17.28
C GLN A 94 52.29 -9.34 -16.50
N ARG A 95 52.90 -10.35 -17.10
CA ARG A 95 54.31 -10.69 -16.95
C ARG A 95 54.84 -11.04 -18.33
#